data_AF-A0A0D1JFV3-F1
#
_entry.id   AF-A0A0D1JFV3-F1
#
_cell.length_a   1.000
_cell.length_b   1.000
_cell.length_c   1.000
_cell.angle_alpha   90.00
_cell.angle_beta   90.00
_cell.angle_gamma   90.00
#
_symmetry.space_group_name_H-M   'P 1'
#
loop_
_entity.id
_entity.type
_entity.pdbx_description
1 polymer ?
#
loop_
_entity_poly.entity_id
_entity_poly.type
_entity_poly.pdbx_seq_one_letter_code
_entity_poly.pdbx_strand_id
1 'polypeptide(L)'
;MSKLKLAPKIMDAQSVLMKQSEDVMGWDFTDQGFKVIFSRDIPTLVEKWLKTNVQIFLDKHKLSFHDISVFLAHPGGKKVIDAYIKSLGLSSEKLSSAQSILQKHGNMSSATILYVIKDHLQNGHKKEAERGLIGALGPGFSSELLLFSWEKGA
;
A
#
# COMPACT_ATOMS: atom_id res chain seq x y z
N MET A 1 -11.83 -10.28 -22.36
CA MET A 1 -10.72 -10.11 -21.39
C MET A 1 -9.83 -11.34 -21.50
N SER A 2 -8.54 -11.20 -21.81
CA SER A 2 -7.64 -12.36 -21.80
C SER A 2 -7.50 -12.87 -20.36
N LYS A 3 -7.55 -14.18 -20.16
CA LYS A 3 -7.32 -14.79 -18.85
C LYS A 3 -5.89 -14.48 -18.41
N LEU A 4 -5.73 -13.96 -17.19
CA LEU A 4 -4.41 -13.74 -16.60
C LEU A 4 -3.72 -15.09 -16.40
N LYS A 5 -2.46 -15.23 -16.83
CA LYS A 5 -1.67 -16.46 -16.61
C LYS A 5 -1.48 -16.75 -15.11
N LEU A 6 -1.22 -15.69 -14.33
CA LEU A 6 -1.18 -15.72 -12.88
C LEU A 6 -2.13 -14.64 -12.34
N ALA A 7 -2.94 -15.00 -11.35
CA ALA A 7 -3.87 -14.11 -10.66
C ALA A 7 -3.49 -14.02 -9.17
N PRO A 8 -3.70 -12.86 -8.52
CA PRO A 8 -3.46 -12.73 -7.10
C PRO A 8 -4.58 -13.42 -6.34
N LYS A 9 -4.23 -14.25 -5.35
CA LYS A 9 -5.18 -14.81 -4.39
C LYS A 9 -4.89 -14.23 -3.01
N ILE A 10 -5.91 -13.63 -2.42
CA ILE A 10 -5.82 -13.06 -1.08
C ILE A 10 -5.68 -14.20 -0.08
N MET A 11 -4.64 -14.13 0.74
CA MET A 11 -4.36 -15.07 1.82
C MET A 11 -4.91 -14.57 3.15
N ASP A 12 -4.77 -13.27 3.42
CA ASP A 12 -5.23 -12.64 4.66
C ASP A 12 -5.33 -11.12 4.50
N ALA A 13 -6.01 -10.46 5.44
CA ALA A 13 -6.19 -9.01 5.50
C ALA A 13 -6.01 -8.47 6.92
N GLN A 14 -5.54 -7.23 7.04
CA GLN A 14 -5.42 -6.55 8.32
C GLN A 14 -5.78 -5.07 8.20
N SER A 15 -6.69 -4.63 9.06
CA SER A 15 -7.08 -3.22 9.25
C SER A 15 -6.67 -2.77 10.64
N VAL A 16 -5.95 -1.65 10.75
CA VAL A 16 -5.52 -1.09 12.04
C VAL A 16 -5.81 0.40 12.08
N LEU A 17 -6.46 0.85 13.14
CA LEU A 17 -6.75 2.27 13.40
C LEU A 17 -5.77 2.83 14.44
N MET A 18 -5.18 3.99 14.16
CA MET A 18 -4.39 4.75 15.13
C MET A 18 -5.32 5.56 16.03
N LYS A 19 -5.30 5.31 17.34
CA LYS A 19 -6.07 6.10 18.31
C LYS A 19 -5.56 7.54 18.33
N GLN A 20 -6.48 8.50 18.52
CA GLN A 20 -6.18 9.93 18.72
C GLN A 20 -5.33 10.51 17.58
N SER A 21 -5.80 10.32 16.34
CA SER A 21 -5.08 10.71 15.11
C SER A 21 -5.95 11.51 14.13
N GLU A 22 -7.00 12.16 14.66
CA GLU A 22 -7.96 12.97 13.90
C GLU A 22 -7.28 14.14 13.16
N ASP A 23 -6.13 14.61 13.65
CA ASP A 23 -5.32 15.68 13.09
C ASP A 23 -4.27 15.22 12.06
N VAL A 24 -4.12 13.91 11.87
CA VAL A 24 -3.11 13.34 10.96
C VAL A 24 -3.59 13.38 9.50
N MET A 25 -4.77 12.85 9.23
CA MET A 25 -5.34 12.79 7.88
C MET A 25 -6.86 12.76 7.96
N GLY A 26 -7.52 13.62 7.19
CA GLY A 26 -8.97 13.70 7.19
C GLY A 26 -9.53 14.87 6.39
N TRP A 27 -10.79 15.18 6.67
CA TRP A 27 -11.53 16.25 6.05
C TRP A 27 -12.21 17.08 7.14
N ASP A 28 -12.02 18.38 7.07
CA ASP A 28 -12.76 19.38 7.83
C ASP A 28 -13.85 19.94 6.90
N PHE A 29 -15.10 19.69 7.26
CA PHE A 29 -16.27 20.05 6.46
C PHE A 29 -16.71 21.46 6.84
N THR A 30 -16.64 22.39 5.88
CA THR A 30 -16.96 23.81 6.09
C THR A 30 -18.04 24.26 5.13
N ASP A 31 -18.65 25.41 5.40
CA ASP A 31 -19.62 26.05 4.48
C ASP A 31 -19.01 26.39 3.10
N GLN A 32 -17.68 26.40 2.99
CA GLN A 32 -16.93 26.67 1.76
C GLN A 32 -16.45 25.38 1.07
N GLY A 33 -16.87 24.20 1.55
CA GLY A 33 -16.49 22.90 1.02
C GLY A 33 -15.54 22.11 1.93
N PHE A 34 -14.77 21.20 1.33
CA PHE A 34 -13.94 20.26 2.05
C PHE A 34 -12.51 20.77 2.21
N LYS A 35 -12.09 21.02 3.45
CA LYS A 35 -10.71 21.36 3.77
C LYS A 35 -9.96 20.08 4.13
N VAL A 36 -8.89 19.79 3.41
CA VAL A 36 -8.06 18.61 3.68
C VAL A 36 -7.25 18.80 4.95
N ILE A 37 -7.26 17.80 5.82
CA ILE A 37 -6.31 17.65 6.93
C ILE A 37 -5.22 16.69 6.44
N PHE A 38 -3.97 17.16 6.44
CA PHE A 38 -2.83 16.36 6.02
C PHE A 38 -1.57 16.76 6.78
N SER A 39 -1.27 16.02 7.85
CA SER A 39 -0.11 16.28 8.69
C SER A 39 1.20 16.06 7.93
N ARG A 40 2.20 16.89 8.25
CA ARG A 40 3.56 16.74 7.75
C ARG A 40 4.28 15.53 8.34
N ASP A 41 3.74 14.93 9.40
CA ASP A 41 4.33 13.81 10.13
C ASP A 41 4.02 12.44 9.52
N ILE A 42 3.15 12.36 8.51
CA ILE A 42 2.78 11.10 7.85
C ILE A 42 4.00 10.26 7.43
N PRO A 43 5.06 10.81 6.81
CA PRO A 43 6.27 10.02 6.50
C PRO A 43 6.91 9.40 7.75
N THR A 44 6.93 10.10 8.87
CA THR A 44 7.45 9.57 10.15
C THR A 44 6.52 8.51 10.75
N LEU A 45 5.21 8.67 10.61
CA LEU A 45 4.23 7.65 11.03
C LEU A 45 4.35 6.38 10.19
N VAL A 46 4.62 6.49 8.89
CA VAL A 46 4.97 5.36 8.03
C VAL A 46 6.23 4.66 8.55
N GLU A 47 7.27 5.43 8.88
CA GLU A 47 8.54 4.87 9.34
C GLU A 47 8.47 4.10 10.66
N LYS A 48 7.56 4.50 11.55
CA LYS A 48 7.43 3.91 12.88
C LYS A 48 6.21 3.01 12.99
N TRP A 49 5.02 3.59 12.89
CA TRP A 49 3.76 2.91 13.18
C TRP A 49 3.38 1.89 12.11
N LEU A 50 3.47 2.26 10.83
CA LEU A 50 3.13 1.30 9.77
C LEU A 50 4.11 0.14 9.74
N LYS A 51 5.42 0.39 9.87
CA LYS A 51 6.43 -0.66 9.92
C LYS A 51 6.08 -1.74 10.96
N THR A 52 5.71 -1.31 12.18
CA THR A 52 5.27 -2.23 13.24
C THR A 52 4.03 -3.01 12.84
N ASN A 53 3.03 -2.35 12.25
CA ASN A 53 1.81 -3.03 11.80
C ASN A 53 2.07 -4.09 10.72
N VAL A 54 2.96 -3.79 9.75
CA VAL A 54 3.34 -4.74 8.70
C VAL A 54 4.13 -5.90 9.29
N GLN A 55 5.07 -5.65 10.22
CA GLN A 55 5.82 -6.71 10.88
C GLN A 55 4.88 -7.67 11.64
N ILE A 56 3.98 -7.13 12.48
CA ILE A 56 2.97 -7.92 13.20
C ILE A 56 2.12 -8.74 12.24
N PHE A 57 1.73 -8.16 11.10
CA PHE A 57 0.93 -8.86 10.11
C PHE A 57 1.70 -10.03 9.48
N LEU A 58 2.95 -9.81 9.06
CA LEU A 58 3.79 -10.84 8.48
C LEU A 58 4.18 -11.95 9.48
N ASP A 59 4.41 -11.59 10.75
CA ASP A 59 4.76 -12.54 11.81
C ASP A 59 3.66 -13.59 12.05
N LYS A 60 2.38 -13.20 11.92
CA LYS A 60 1.22 -14.14 11.98
C LYS A 60 1.32 -15.25 10.94
N HIS A 61 1.97 -14.96 9.81
CA HIS A 61 2.18 -15.89 8.70
C HIS A 61 3.58 -16.51 8.69
N LYS A 62 4.40 -16.23 9.72
CA LYS A 62 5.82 -16.63 9.79
C LYS A 62 6.64 -16.11 8.60
N LEU A 63 6.32 -14.90 8.14
CA LEU A 63 6.99 -14.23 7.03
C LEU A 63 7.78 -13.02 7.51
N SER A 64 8.72 -12.59 6.69
CA SER A 64 9.48 -11.35 6.84
C SER A 64 9.33 -10.46 5.61
N PHE A 65 9.83 -9.23 5.68
CA PHE A 65 9.90 -8.33 4.51
C PHE A 65 10.67 -8.93 3.32
N HIS A 66 11.58 -9.87 3.57
CA HIS A 66 12.39 -10.50 2.52
C HIS A 66 11.56 -11.49 1.69
N ASP A 67 10.50 -12.07 2.28
CA ASP A 67 9.60 -13.03 1.61
C ASP A 67 8.57 -12.36 0.69
N ILE A 68 8.51 -11.02 0.70
CA ILE A 68 7.58 -10.23 -0.10
C ILE A 68 8.25 -9.82 -1.41
N SER A 69 7.81 -10.38 -2.54
CA SER A 69 8.39 -10.09 -3.85
C SER A 69 7.96 -8.74 -4.42
N VAL A 70 6.78 -8.24 -4.01
CA VAL A 70 6.24 -6.94 -4.44
C VAL A 70 5.41 -6.29 -3.34
N PHE A 71 5.48 -4.96 -3.25
CA PHE A 71 4.57 -4.16 -2.43
C PHE A 71 3.76 -3.18 -3.29
N LEU A 72 2.50 -3.54 -3.54
CA LEU A 72 1.52 -2.73 -4.27
C LEU A 72 0.91 -1.70 -3.31
N ALA A 73 1.65 -0.64 -3.03
CA ALA A 73 1.24 0.38 -2.08
C ALA A 73 0.44 1.51 -2.74
N HIS A 74 -0.57 2.04 -2.04
CA HIS A 74 -1.26 3.27 -2.41
C HIS A 74 -0.26 4.45 -2.34
N PRO A 75 -0.01 5.16 -3.45
CA PRO A 75 0.96 6.24 -3.47
C PRO A 75 0.30 7.56 -3.06
N GLY A 76 0.22 7.82 -1.76
CA GLY A 76 -0.32 9.08 -1.25
C GLY A 76 0.47 10.32 -1.71
N GLY A 77 1.75 10.13 -2.01
CA GLY A 77 2.68 11.13 -2.54
C GLY A 77 4.12 10.61 -2.54
N LYS A 78 5.05 11.33 -3.18
CA LYS A 78 6.46 10.89 -3.31
C LYS A 78 7.13 10.60 -1.96
N LYS A 79 6.92 11.48 -0.97
CA LYS A 79 7.45 11.32 0.39
C LYS A 79 6.91 10.08 1.10
N VAL A 80 5.68 9.66 0.79
CA VAL A 80 5.06 8.45 1.36
C VAL A 80 5.69 7.20 0.75
N ILE A 81 5.92 7.18 -0.56
CA ILE A 81 6.63 6.08 -1.23
C ILE A 81 8.05 5.93 -0.65
N ASP A 82 8.77 7.05 -0.49
CA ASP A 82 10.12 7.05 0.08
C ASP A 82 10.12 6.52 1.52
N ALA A 83 9.12 6.88 2.30
CA ALA A 83 8.94 6.36 3.65
C ALA A 83 8.64 4.85 3.65
N TYR A 84 7.86 4.31 2.72
CA TYR A 84 7.67 2.85 2.59
C TYR A 84 8.99 2.14 2.29
N ILE A 85 9.74 2.61 1.30
CA ILE A 85 11.04 2.04 0.89
C ILE A 85 11.99 1.97 2.09
N LYS A 86 12.16 3.11 2.77
CA LYS A 86 13.06 3.24 3.91
C LYS A 86 12.62 2.39 5.10
N SER A 87 11.33 2.45 5.46
CA SER A 87 10.83 1.84 6.68
C SER A 87 10.79 0.32 6.63
N LEU A 88 10.35 -0.22 5.49
CA LEU A 88 10.16 -1.65 5.28
C LEU A 88 11.43 -2.33 4.75
N GLY A 89 12.50 -1.56 4.50
CA GLY A 89 13.75 -2.09 3.94
C GLY A 89 13.55 -2.72 2.56
N LEU A 90 12.59 -2.21 1.79
CA LEU A 90 12.29 -2.72 0.45
C LEU A 90 13.13 -1.99 -0.59
N SER A 91 13.51 -2.70 -1.65
CA SER A 91 14.13 -2.04 -2.79
C SER A 91 13.09 -1.21 -3.56
N SER A 92 13.55 -0.16 -4.25
CA SER A 92 12.66 0.74 -4.99
C SER A 92 11.83 0.00 -6.04
N GLU A 93 12.40 -1.04 -6.64
CA GLU A 93 11.80 -1.86 -7.70
C GLU A 93 10.51 -2.55 -7.22
N LYS A 94 10.45 -2.93 -5.93
CA LYS A 94 9.27 -3.56 -5.32
C LYS A 94 8.05 -2.63 -5.25
N LEU A 95 8.25 -1.31 -5.41
CA LEU A 95 7.21 -0.28 -5.46
C LEU A 95 7.11 0.40 -6.84
N SER A 96 7.71 -0.18 -7.89
CA SER A 96 7.76 0.41 -9.23
C SER A 96 6.39 0.81 -9.79
N SER A 97 5.36 -0.03 -9.61
CA SER A 97 3.99 0.29 -10.03
C SER A 97 3.40 1.47 -9.27
N ALA A 98 3.64 1.59 -7.97
CA ALA A 98 3.19 2.74 -7.19
C ALA A 98 3.85 4.05 -7.67
N GLN A 99 5.14 4.00 -7.99
CA GLN A 99 5.88 5.13 -8.55
C GLN A 99 5.37 5.53 -9.95
N SER A 100 5.20 4.56 -10.84
CA SER A 100 4.66 4.74 -12.20
C SER A 100 3.27 5.37 -12.19
N ILE A 101 2.37 4.86 -11.35
CA ILE A 101 1.00 5.40 -11.25
C ILE A 101 0.99 6.81 -10.67
N LEU A 102 1.77 7.07 -9.61
CA LEU A 102 1.88 8.42 -9.05
C LEU A 102 2.39 9.42 -10.08
N GLN A 103 3.39 9.05 -10.88
CA GLN A 103 3.96 9.90 -11.90
C GLN A 103 2.95 10.21 -13.03
N LYS A 104 2.18 9.21 -13.47
CA LYS A 104 1.26 9.34 -14.61
C LYS A 104 -0.07 9.99 -14.25
N HIS A 105 -0.56 9.75 -13.02
CA HIS A 105 -1.94 10.07 -12.65
C HIS A 105 -2.07 10.86 -11.35
N GLY A 106 -1.00 11.03 -10.58
CA GLY A 106 -1.07 11.61 -9.25
C GLY A 106 -1.80 10.70 -8.25
N ASN A 107 -2.22 11.29 -7.14
CA ASN A 107 -3.08 10.62 -6.14
C ASN A 107 -4.55 10.87 -6.49
N MET A 108 -5.24 9.83 -6.95
CA MET A 108 -6.67 9.80 -7.30
C MET A 108 -7.53 9.25 -6.16
N SER A 109 -7.09 9.39 -4.90
CA SER A 109 -7.75 8.81 -3.74
C SER A 109 -7.85 7.27 -3.85
N SER A 110 -8.96 6.67 -3.41
CA SER A 110 -9.17 5.22 -3.33
C SER A 110 -8.98 4.48 -4.66
N ALA A 111 -9.28 5.10 -5.81
CA ALA A 111 -9.09 4.47 -7.12
C ALA A 111 -7.61 4.18 -7.44
N THR A 112 -6.68 4.90 -6.83
CA THR A 112 -5.24 4.81 -7.15
C THR A 112 -4.69 3.42 -6.91
N ILE A 113 -5.14 2.72 -5.86
CA ILE A 113 -4.64 1.36 -5.56
C ILE A 113 -5.03 0.37 -6.65
N LEU A 114 -6.22 0.52 -7.24
CA LEU A 114 -6.68 -0.33 -8.35
C LEU A 114 -5.83 -0.11 -9.60
N TYR A 115 -5.37 1.12 -9.84
CA TYR A 115 -4.45 1.44 -10.94
C TYR A 115 -3.07 0.85 -10.70
N VAL A 116 -2.57 0.87 -9.44
CA VAL A 116 -1.30 0.22 -9.08
C VAL A 116 -1.37 -1.29 -9.31
N ILE A 117 -2.46 -1.93 -8.88
CA ILE A 117 -2.71 -3.35 -9.10
C ILE A 117 -2.77 -3.65 -10.60
N LYS A 118 -3.54 -2.86 -11.36
CA LYS A 118 -3.67 -3.02 -12.82
C LYS A 118 -2.32 -2.90 -13.53
N ASP A 119 -1.52 -1.87 -13.22
CA ASP A 119 -0.19 -1.69 -13.80
C ASP A 119 0.71 -2.88 -13.51
N HIS A 120 0.71 -3.39 -12.28
CA HIS A 120 1.54 -4.55 -11.94
C HIS A 120 1.06 -5.85 -12.61
N LEU A 121 -0.26 -6.04 -12.74
CA LEU A 121 -0.81 -7.17 -13.49
C LEU A 121 -0.37 -7.15 -14.96
N GLN A 122 -0.26 -5.96 -15.57
CA GLN A 122 0.12 -5.78 -16.96
C GLN A 122 1.65 -5.82 -17.18
N ASN A 123 2.42 -5.14 -16.32
CA ASN A 123 3.82 -4.81 -16.56
C ASN A 123 4.79 -5.43 -15.53
N GLY A 124 4.29 -5.86 -14.37
CA GLY A 124 5.11 -6.35 -13.26
C GLY A 124 5.59 -7.80 -13.45
N HIS A 125 6.76 -8.10 -12.87
CA HIS A 125 7.24 -9.48 -12.74
C HIS A 125 6.35 -10.26 -11.76
N LYS A 126 5.94 -11.46 -12.15
CA LYS A 126 5.08 -12.35 -11.36
C LYS A 126 5.56 -13.78 -11.52
N LYS A 127 5.73 -14.49 -10.41
CA LYS A 127 6.10 -15.90 -10.39
C LYS A 127 5.16 -16.66 -9.46
N GLU A 128 4.78 -17.86 -9.88
CA GLU A 128 3.86 -18.73 -9.13
C GLU A 128 4.38 -18.96 -7.70
N ALA A 129 3.45 -18.95 -6.73
CA ALA A 129 3.67 -19.09 -5.30
C ALA A 129 4.47 -17.95 -4.62
N GLU A 130 4.97 -16.95 -5.35
CA GLU A 130 5.52 -15.76 -4.71
C GLU A 130 4.43 -14.95 -4.02
N ARG A 131 4.81 -14.30 -2.92
CA ARG A 131 3.91 -13.51 -2.08
C ARG A 131 4.13 -12.03 -2.28
N GLY A 132 3.05 -11.26 -2.21
CA GLY A 132 3.08 -9.81 -2.25
C GLY A 132 2.23 -9.21 -1.17
N LEU A 133 2.43 -7.91 -0.94
CA LEU A 133 1.58 -7.09 -0.10
C LEU A 133 0.84 -6.06 -0.96
N ILE A 134 -0.42 -5.80 -0.61
CA ILE A 134 -1.14 -4.58 -1.03
C ILE A 134 -1.32 -3.76 0.24
N GLY A 135 -1.09 -2.45 0.17
CA GLY A 135 -1.20 -1.58 1.34
C GLY A 135 -1.76 -0.21 1.03
N ALA A 136 -2.56 0.33 1.94
CA ALA A 136 -3.05 1.70 1.86
C ALA A 136 -3.11 2.37 3.23
N LEU A 137 -3.03 3.69 3.22
CA LEU A 137 -3.21 4.55 4.39
C LEU A 137 -4.36 5.51 4.12
N GLY A 138 -5.16 5.79 5.14
CA GLY A 138 -6.33 6.65 5.01
C GLY A 138 -6.68 7.43 6.29
N PRO A 139 -7.72 8.28 6.24
CA PRO A 139 -8.19 9.06 7.38
C PRO A 139 -8.55 8.26 8.64
N GLY A 140 -8.55 8.95 9.79
CA GLY A 140 -8.63 8.36 11.14
C GLY A 140 -7.30 7.82 11.66
N PHE A 141 -6.21 8.26 11.01
CA PHE A 141 -5.09 7.47 10.49
C PHE A 141 -5.20 5.95 10.61
N SER A 142 -5.53 5.32 9.48
CA SER A 142 -5.72 3.88 9.35
C SER A 142 -4.70 3.26 8.40
N SER A 143 -4.40 1.98 8.63
CA SER A 143 -3.58 1.12 7.77
C SER A 143 -4.40 -0.08 7.33
N GLU A 144 -4.46 -0.29 6.01
CA GLU A 144 -5.10 -1.44 5.38
C GLU A 144 -4.03 -2.27 4.66
N LEU A 145 -3.96 -3.57 4.95
CA LEU A 145 -2.99 -4.50 4.37
C LEU A 145 -3.69 -5.76 3.84
N LEU A 146 -3.27 -6.23 2.67
CA LEU A 146 -3.61 -7.55 2.15
C LEU A 146 -2.33 -8.33 1.88
N LEU A 147 -2.27 -9.56 2.38
CA LEU A 147 -1.27 -10.55 1.96
C LEU A 147 -1.86 -11.38 0.84
N PHE A 148 -1.11 -11.55 -0.24
CA PHE A 148 -1.56 -12.37 -1.37
C PHE A 148 -0.42 -13.24 -1.90
N SER A 149 -0.78 -14.30 -2.62
CA SER A 149 0.14 -15.11 -3.44
C SER A 149 -0.27 -15.06 -4.91
N TRP A 150 0.70 -15.24 -5.81
CA TRP A 150 0.42 -15.47 -7.23
C TRP A 150 0.07 -16.93 -7.47
N GLU A 151 -1.16 -17.20 -7.92
CA GLU A 151 -1.62 -18.53 -8.29
C GLU A 151 -1.97 -18.59 -9.78
N LYS A 152 -2.05 -19.79 -10.35
CA LYS A 152 -2.51 -19.97 -11.74
C LYS A 152 -3.90 -19.36 -11.90
N GLY A 153 -4.06 -18.52 -12.91
CA GLY A 153 -5.37 -17.96 -13.24
C GLY A 153 -6.33 -19.06 -13.70
N ALA A 154 -7.61 -18.92 -13.34
CA ALA A 154 -8.69 -19.82 -13.74
C ALA A 154 -9.09 -19.66 -15.21
#